data_AF-A0A0G1VKD4-F1
#
_entry.id   AF-A0A0G1VKD4-F1
#
_cell.length_a   1.000
_cell.length_b   1.000
_cell.length_c   1.000
_cell.angle_alpha   90.00
_cell.angle_beta   90.00
_cell.angle_gamma   90.00
#
_symmetry.space_group_name_H-M   'P 1'
#
loop_
_entity.id
_entity.type
_entity.pdbx_description
1 polymer ?
#
loop_
_entity_poly.entity_id
_entity_poly.type
_entity_poly.pdbx_seq_one_letter_code
_entity_poly.pdbx_strand_id
1 'polypeptide(L)'
;VFVEGNPMTDENEKTLLEVRRRSKLLVALGNCAAMGGVPEIKNYHEGKSTIKHVYKYIQGIDNKEVKEIDNFVKVDFVFPGCPITAEEFLNYAPLLLAGKIPNIPDNPVCVECKKKGNRCLLLDKKPCFGPMILGGCDAVCPSARMGCQGCRGLRPTGNVKAMRMALKQFMTDEEFENVTEIYGLRDDIEDRERQDKK
;
A
#
# COMPACT_ATOMS: atom_id res chain seq x y z
N VAL A 1 -9.11 -16.40 7.10
CA VAL A 1 -8.33 -15.72 8.16
C VAL A 1 -7.99 -14.34 7.66
N PHE A 2 -8.13 -13.32 8.51
CA PHE A 2 -7.68 -11.96 8.22
C PHE A 2 -6.32 -11.77 8.88
N VAL A 3 -5.36 -11.22 8.15
CA VAL A 3 -3.99 -10.98 8.62
C VAL A 3 -3.68 -9.51 8.44
N GLU A 4 -3.29 -8.85 9.52
CA GLU A 4 -2.88 -7.44 9.54
C GLU A 4 -1.40 -7.35 9.94
N GLY A 5 -0.69 -6.38 9.35
CA GLY A 5 0.71 -6.10 9.66
C GLY A 5 1.72 -7.04 9.01
N ASN A 6 2.99 -6.75 9.25
CA ASN A 6 4.14 -7.46 8.68
C ASN A 6 4.70 -8.50 9.66
N PRO A 7 5.21 -9.64 9.17
CA PRO A 7 5.89 -10.60 10.02
C PRO A 7 7.31 -10.10 10.34
N MET A 8 7.47 -9.40 11.47
CA MET A 8 8.74 -8.76 11.85
C MET A 8 9.70 -9.67 12.62
N THR A 9 9.26 -10.88 13.00
CA THR A 9 10.05 -11.85 13.77
C THR A 9 9.85 -13.27 13.24
N ASP A 10 10.78 -14.18 13.55
CA ASP A 10 10.62 -15.62 13.27
C ASP A 10 9.30 -16.19 13.82
N GLU A 11 8.83 -15.70 14.96
CA GLU A 11 7.56 -16.13 15.55
C GLU A 11 6.35 -15.64 14.74
N ASN A 12 6.40 -14.41 14.21
CA ASN A 12 5.35 -13.92 13.32
C ASN A 12 5.32 -14.71 12.00
N GLU A 13 6.49 -15.02 11.42
CA GLU A 13 6.57 -15.84 10.21
C GLU A 13 6.01 -17.25 10.44
N LYS A 14 6.40 -17.92 11.54
CA LYS A 14 5.84 -19.23 11.93
C LYS A 14 4.33 -19.17 12.12
N THR A 15 3.84 -18.11 12.77
CA THR A 15 2.40 -17.89 12.96
C THR A 15 1.70 -17.73 11.62
N LEU A 16 2.24 -16.92 10.70
CA LEU A 16 1.70 -16.69 9.37
C LEU A 16 1.59 -17.99 8.56
N LEU A 17 2.66 -18.81 8.57
CA LEU A 17 2.69 -20.10 7.89
C LEU A 17 1.65 -21.07 8.45
N GLU A 18 1.53 -21.16 9.78
CA GLU A 18 0.56 -22.05 10.43
C GLU A 18 -0.87 -21.60 10.17
N VAL A 19 -1.17 -20.29 10.27
CA VAL A 19 -2.52 -19.79 9.95
C VAL A 19 -2.87 -19.96 8.49
N ARG A 20 -1.90 -19.85 7.56
CA ARG A 20 -2.15 -20.15 6.15
C ARG A 20 -2.54 -21.61 5.97
N ARG A 21 -1.78 -22.53 6.57
CA ARG A 21 -1.97 -24.00 6.45
C ARG A 21 -3.37 -24.46 6.85
N ARG A 22 -3.99 -23.80 7.83
CA ARG A 22 -5.34 -24.11 8.33
C ARG A 22 -6.45 -23.26 7.73
N SER A 23 -6.13 -22.33 6.82
CA SER A 23 -7.08 -21.40 6.23
C SER A 23 -7.52 -21.82 4.83
N LYS A 24 -8.83 -21.73 4.54
CA LYS A 24 -9.35 -21.83 3.16
C LYS A 24 -9.07 -20.57 2.36
N LEU A 25 -9.25 -19.41 3.00
CA LEU A 25 -8.94 -18.09 2.47
C LEU A 25 -8.04 -17.36 3.47
N LEU A 26 -6.96 -16.77 2.99
CA LEU A 26 -6.10 -15.84 3.71
C LEU A 26 -6.24 -14.48 3.06
N VAL A 27 -6.64 -13.51 3.88
CA VAL A 27 -6.98 -12.16 3.44
C VAL A 27 -6.02 -11.18 4.10
N ALA A 28 -5.30 -10.41 3.30
CA ALA A 28 -4.49 -9.30 3.79
C ALA A 28 -5.41 -8.14 4.17
N LEU A 29 -5.28 -7.66 5.40
CA LEU A 29 -6.07 -6.57 5.94
C LEU A 29 -5.22 -5.30 5.98
N GLY A 30 -5.39 -4.45 4.96
CA GLY A 30 -4.70 -3.16 4.88
C GLY A 30 -3.32 -3.21 4.25
N ASN A 31 -2.80 -2.00 4.05
CA ASN A 31 -1.57 -1.71 3.31
C ASN A 31 -0.32 -2.31 3.95
N CYS A 32 -0.18 -2.33 5.29
CA CYS A 32 1.01 -2.93 5.92
C CYS A 32 1.19 -4.40 5.50
N ALA A 33 0.12 -5.20 5.57
CA ALA A 33 0.19 -6.61 5.19
C ALA A 33 0.44 -6.80 3.67
N ALA A 34 -0.09 -5.89 2.84
CA ALA A 34 -0.16 -6.05 1.40
C ALA A 34 0.95 -5.35 0.60
N MET A 35 1.59 -4.33 1.17
CA MET A 35 2.57 -3.46 0.50
C MET A 35 3.61 -2.90 1.51
N GLY A 36 3.84 -3.58 2.64
CA GLY A 36 4.83 -3.21 3.65
C GLY A 36 4.46 -2.03 4.56
N GLY A 37 3.84 -0.99 4.00
CA GLY A 37 3.35 0.20 4.70
C GLY A 37 4.44 1.05 5.32
N VAL A 38 4.05 1.94 6.25
CA VAL A 38 4.98 2.88 6.91
C VAL A 38 6.24 2.22 7.50
N PRO A 39 6.17 1.02 8.12
CA PRO A 39 7.37 0.35 8.62
C PRO A 39 8.43 0.07 7.55
N GLU A 40 8.01 -0.12 6.29
CA GLU A 40 8.90 -0.45 5.17
C GLU A 40 9.80 0.70 4.73
N ILE A 41 9.49 1.95 5.10
CA ILE A 41 10.36 3.11 4.86
C ILE A 41 11.82 2.82 5.25
N LYS A 42 12.02 2.05 6.33
CA LYS A 42 13.37 1.69 6.79
C LYS A 42 14.14 0.88 5.76
N ASN A 43 13.50 0.02 4.97
CA ASN A 43 14.13 -0.81 3.96
C ASN A 43 14.79 0.03 2.86
N TYR A 44 14.18 1.17 2.49
CA TYR A 44 14.70 2.07 1.45
C TYR A 44 15.89 2.94 1.90
N HIS A 45 16.16 2.98 3.21
CA HIS A 45 17.22 3.78 3.79
C HIS A 45 18.28 2.90 4.46
N GLU A 46 18.28 2.85 5.79
CA GLU A 46 19.34 2.17 6.57
C GLU A 46 19.05 0.68 6.84
N GLY A 47 17.89 0.18 6.40
CA GLY A 47 17.44 -1.20 6.51
C GLY A 47 17.53 -1.73 7.94
N LYS A 48 18.35 -2.77 8.11
CA LYS A 48 18.59 -3.37 9.44
C LYS A 48 19.34 -2.44 10.38
N SER A 49 20.08 -1.46 9.86
CA SER A 49 20.88 -0.52 10.67
C SER A 49 20.04 0.57 11.34
N THR A 50 18.78 0.78 10.91
CA THR A 50 17.85 1.75 11.52
C THR A 50 17.69 1.56 13.03
N ILE A 51 17.90 0.33 13.53
CA ILE A 51 17.81 -0.04 14.94
C ILE A 51 18.75 0.77 15.86
N LYS A 52 19.86 1.30 15.32
CA LYS A 52 20.82 2.14 16.07
C LYS A 52 20.23 3.48 16.55
N HIS A 53 19.14 3.93 15.91
CA HIS A 53 18.43 5.16 16.30
C HIS A 53 17.50 4.94 17.50
N VAL A 54 17.20 3.68 17.83
CA VAL A 54 16.32 3.31 18.95
C VAL A 54 17.12 2.80 20.14
N TYR A 55 18.14 1.97 19.89
CA TYR A 55 18.92 1.31 20.93
C TYR A 55 20.38 1.75 20.91
N LYS A 56 20.91 2.04 22.11
CA LYS A 56 22.33 2.35 22.31
C LYS A 56 23.25 1.15 22.04
N TYR A 57 22.77 -0.06 22.35
CA TYR A 57 23.48 -1.32 22.13
C TYR A 57 22.57 -2.25 21.33
N ILE A 58 23.06 -2.73 20.18
CA ILE A 58 22.26 -3.45 19.19
C ILE A 58 22.57 -4.95 19.16
N GLN A 59 23.59 -5.39 19.92
CA GLN A 59 24.02 -6.78 19.95
C GLN A 59 22.88 -7.68 20.44
N GLY A 60 22.50 -8.68 19.63
CA GLY A 60 21.44 -9.64 19.94
C GLY A 60 20.03 -9.19 19.61
N ILE A 61 19.84 -7.98 19.05
CA ILE A 61 18.53 -7.52 18.56
C ILE A 61 18.38 -7.92 17.09
N ASP A 62 17.41 -8.79 16.80
CA ASP A 62 17.03 -9.09 15.42
C ASP A 62 16.16 -7.95 14.85
N ASN A 63 16.60 -7.37 13.74
CA ASN A 63 15.87 -6.32 13.02
C ASN A 63 15.77 -6.70 11.55
N LYS A 64 14.87 -7.62 11.26
CA LYS A 64 14.58 -8.09 9.89
C LYS A 64 14.07 -6.97 9.00
N GLU A 65 14.30 -7.10 7.70
CA GLU A 65 13.65 -6.24 6.71
C GLU A 65 12.14 -6.46 6.74
N VAL A 66 11.38 -5.38 6.49
CA VAL A 66 9.94 -5.51 6.31
C VAL A 66 9.69 -6.26 5.01
N LYS A 67 8.71 -7.16 5.02
CA LYS A 67 8.22 -7.83 3.83
C LYS A 67 6.71 -7.96 3.93
N GLU A 68 6.05 -7.92 2.80
CA GLU A 68 4.64 -8.20 2.65
C GLU A 68 4.35 -9.67 2.94
N ILE A 69 3.11 -9.98 3.31
CA ILE A 69 2.77 -11.36 3.68
C ILE A 69 2.76 -12.32 2.47
N ASP A 70 2.63 -11.79 1.25
CA ASP A 70 2.61 -12.57 0.01
C ASP A 70 3.99 -13.11 -0.39
N ASN A 71 5.07 -12.52 0.14
CA ASN A 71 6.43 -13.05 0.06
C ASN A 71 6.58 -14.39 0.81
N PHE A 72 5.69 -14.69 1.77
CA PHE A 72 5.76 -15.91 2.60
C PHE A 72 4.66 -16.91 2.25
N VAL A 73 3.46 -16.43 1.94
CA VAL A 73 2.27 -17.26 1.73
C VAL A 73 1.37 -16.69 0.65
N LYS A 74 0.69 -17.56 -0.12
CA LYS A 74 -0.33 -17.10 -1.06
C LYS A 74 -1.45 -16.34 -0.34
N VAL A 75 -1.67 -15.09 -0.76
CA VAL A 75 -2.80 -14.25 -0.35
C VAL A 75 -3.93 -14.40 -1.36
N ASP A 76 -5.17 -14.56 -0.89
CA ASP A 76 -6.34 -14.78 -1.75
C ASP A 76 -7.14 -13.50 -2.02
N PHE A 77 -7.08 -12.52 -1.10
CA PHE A 77 -7.72 -11.20 -1.26
C PHE A 77 -6.99 -10.15 -0.42
N VAL A 78 -7.00 -8.91 -0.88
CA VAL A 78 -6.41 -7.76 -0.19
C VAL A 78 -7.48 -6.72 0.05
N PHE A 79 -7.63 -6.27 1.30
CA PHE A 79 -8.34 -5.03 1.60
C PHE A 79 -7.39 -3.84 1.45
N PRO A 80 -7.62 -2.93 0.49
CA PRO A 80 -6.74 -1.79 0.29
C PRO A 80 -6.89 -0.73 1.39
N GLY A 81 -5.79 -0.01 1.68
CA GLY A 81 -5.80 1.21 2.50
C GLY A 81 -5.02 1.13 3.80
N CYS A 82 -4.73 2.32 4.35
CA CYS A 82 -4.00 2.52 5.60
C CYS A 82 -4.74 3.55 6.49
N PRO A 83 -5.74 3.14 7.30
CA PRO A 83 -6.34 1.80 7.37
C PRO A 83 -7.36 1.55 6.25
N ILE A 84 -7.91 0.34 6.22
CA ILE A 84 -9.06 -0.03 5.38
C ILE A 84 -10.28 0.84 5.71
N THR A 85 -11.27 0.89 4.83
CA THR A 85 -12.55 1.54 5.15
C THR A 85 -13.55 0.57 5.79
N ALA A 86 -14.34 1.08 6.74
CA ALA A 86 -15.39 0.28 7.38
C ALA A 86 -16.48 -0.15 6.38
N GLU A 87 -16.80 0.70 5.41
CA GLU A 87 -17.78 0.40 4.37
C GLU A 87 -17.35 -0.78 3.50
N GLU A 88 -16.11 -0.78 2.99
CA GLU A 88 -15.58 -1.90 2.22
C GLU A 88 -15.52 -3.17 3.06
N PHE A 89 -15.11 -3.08 4.33
CA PHE A 89 -15.09 -4.24 5.22
C PHE A 89 -16.49 -4.85 5.39
N LEU A 90 -17.50 -4.03 5.68
CA LEU A 90 -18.88 -4.50 5.85
C LEU A 90 -19.47 -5.08 4.56
N ASN A 91 -19.07 -4.57 3.39
CA ASN A 91 -19.54 -5.07 2.10
C ASN A 91 -18.84 -6.39 1.68
N TYR A 92 -17.54 -6.51 1.92
CA TYR A 92 -16.72 -7.60 1.39
C TYR A 92 -16.51 -8.75 2.37
N ALA A 93 -16.44 -8.48 3.67
CA ALA A 93 -16.22 -9.53 4.67
C ALA A 93 -17.31 -10.64 4.64
N PRO A 94 -18.62 -10.33 4.51
CA PRO A 94 -19.65 -11.37 4.40
C PRO A 94 -19.47 -12.28 3.18
N LEU A 95 -19.03 -11.72 2.04
CA LEU A 95 -18.76 -12.48 0.82
C LEU A 95 -17.58 -13.43 1.03
N LEU A 96 -16.51 -12.93 1.63
CA LEU A 96 -15.31 -13.72 1.96
C LEU A 96 -15.63 -14.85 2.94
N LEU A 97 -16.47 -14.59 3.95
CA LEU A 97 -16.95 -15.62 4.88
C LEU A 97 -17.79 -16.69 4.18
N ALA A 98 -18.54 -16.32 3.14
CA ALA A 98 -19.26 -17.25 2.28
C ALA A 98 -18.36 -17.95 1.21
N GLY A 99 -17.05 -17.70 1.22
CA GLY A 99 -16.09 -18.29 0.29
C GLY A 99 -16.06 -17.64 -1.10
N LYS A 100 -16.68 -16.47 -1.27
CA LYS A 100 -16.70 -15.72 -2.53
C LYS A 100 -15.68 -14.58 -2.48
N ILE A 101 -14.87 -14.45 -3.53
CA ILE A 101 -13.89 -13.36 -3.65
C ILE A 101 -14.60 -12.12 -4.22
N PRO A 102 -14.65 -11.00 -3.48
CA PRO A 102 -15.21 -9.74 -3.97
C PRO A 102 -14.38 -9.17 -5.13
N ASN A 103 -15.05 -8.46 -6.03
CA ASN A 103 -14.38 -7.68 -7.07
C ASN A 103 -14.28 -6.22 -6.63
N ILE A 104 -13.06 -5.67 -6.60
CA ILE A 104 -12.85 -4.25 -6.30
C ILE A 104 -12.91 -3.47 -7.62
N PRO A 105 -13.78 -2.45 -7.74
CA PRO A 105 -13.85 -1.63 -8.94
C PRO A 105 -12.52 -0.92 -9.22
N ASP A 106 -12.03 -1.01 -10.46
CA ASP A 106 -10.82 -0.33 -10.90
C ASP A 106 -11.09 1.17 -11.16
N ASN A 107 -11.49 1.91 -10.12
CA ASN A 107 -11.69 3.35 -10.17
C ASN A 107 -10.52 4.07 -9.51
N PRO A 108 -9.98 5.16 -10.09
CA PRO A 108 -9.01 5.99 -9.40
C PRO A 108 -9.67 6.83 -8.32
N VAL A 109 -8.89 7.30 -7.35
CA VAL A 109 -9.34 8.28 -6.32
C VAL A 109 -9.97 9.53 -6.97
N CYS A 110 -9.57 9.86 -8.20
CA CYS A 110 -10.14 10.95 -8.98
C CYS A 110 -11.67 10.87 -9.17
N VAL A 111 -12.25 9.67 -9.27
CA VAL A 111 -13.70 9.51 -9.47
C VAL A 111 -14.46 10.05 -8.25
N GLU A 112 -14.08 9.64 -7.05
CA GLU A 112 -14.66 10.11 -5.79
C GLU A 112 -14.34 11.59 -5.54
N CYS A 113 -13.10 12.00 -5.83
CA CYS A 113 -12.66 13.39 -5.68
C CYS A 113 -13.50 14.35 -6.52
N LYS A 114 -13.79 13.99 -7.78
CA LYS A 114 -14.64 14.79 -8.66
C LYS A 114 -16.10 14.76 -8.24
N LYS A 115 -16.62 13.61 -7.80
CA LYS A 115 -17.99 13.48 -7.26
C LYS A 115 -18.23 14.42 -6.08
N LYS A 116 -17.21 14.66 -5.25
CA LYS A 116 -17.25 15.62 -4.13
C LYS A 116 -17.11 17.09 -4.54
N GLY A 117 -16.86 17.40 -5.80
CA GLY A 117 -16.64 18.77 -6.27
C GLY A 117 -15.31 19.37 -5.81
N ASN A 118 -14.34 18.54 -5.41
CA ASN A 118 -13.03 19.02 -4.99
C ASN A 118 -12.30 19.72 -6.13
N ARG A 119 -11.67 20.87 -5.81
CA ARG A 119 -10.74 21.54 -6.72
C ARG A 119 -9.56 20.60 -7.01
N CYS A 120 -9.22 20.45 -8.29
CA CYS A 120 -8.14 19.56 -8.69
C CYS A 120 -6.77 20.15 -8.29
N LEU A 121 -6.07 19.48 -7.37
CA LEU A 121 -4.75 19.90 -6.90
C LEU A 121 -3.71 19.94 -8.02
N LEU A 122 -3.80 19.05 -9.02
CA LEU A 122 -2.91 19.06 -10.17
C LEU A 122 -3.06 20.34 -11.01
N LEU A 123 -4.27 20.90 -11.11
CA LEU A 123 -4.49 22.19 -11.78
C LEU A 123 -3.88 23.36 -11.00
N ASP A 124 -3.79 23.22 -9.67
CA ASP A 124 -3.16 24.18 -8.80
C ASP A 124 -1.64 23.90 -8.65
N LYS A 125 -1.06 23.07 -9.54
CA LYS A 125 0.36 22.67 -9.58
C LYS A 125 0.85 22.03 -8.28
N LYS A 126 -0.02 21.29 -7.60
CA LYS A 126 0.32 20.53 -6.38
C LYS A 126 0.38 19.02 -6.69
N PRO A 127 1.42 18.31 -6.23
CA PRO A 127 1.54 16.86 -6.37
C PRO A 127 0.33 16.10 -5.84
N CYS A 128 -0.16 15.14 -6.62
CA CYS A 128 -1.26 14.27 -6.23
C CYS A 128 -1.22 12.96 -7.01
N PHE A 129 -1.15 11.83 -6.31
CA PHE A 129 -1.01 10.51 -6.90
C PHE A 129 -2.38 9.90 -7.27
N GLY A 130 -3.47 10.58 -6.94
CA GLY A 130 -4.85 10.08 -7.06
C GLY A 130 -5.24 9.47 -8.42
N PRO A 131 -4.71 9.92 -9.58
CA PRO A 131 -5.04 9.30 -10.87
C PRO A 131 -4.54 7.86 -11.04
N MET A 132 -3.47 7.45 -10.35
CA MET A 132 -2.91 6.10 -10.46
C MET A 132 -3.22 5.20 -9.25
N ILE A 133 -3.86 5.74 -8.22
CA ILE A 133 -4.14 5.05 -6.96
C ILE A 133 -5.57 4.55 -6.94
N LEU A 134 -5.76 3.35 -6.40
CA LEU A 134 -7.06 2.71 -6.25
C LEU A 134 -7.99 3.52 -5.33
N GLY A 135 -9.20 3.80 -5.82
CA GLY A 135 -10.27 4.47 -5.08
C GLY A 135 -10.84 3.60 -3.96
N GLY A 136 -11.77 4.18 -3.18
CA GLY A 136 -12.47 3.56 -2.05
C GLY A 136 -12.18 4.24 -0.70
N CYS A 137 -11.30 5.25 -0.64
CA CYS A 137 -11.07 6.08 0.57
C CYS A 137 -11.92 7.35 0.63
N ASP A 138 -12.90 7.47 -0.26
CA ASP A 138 -13.80 8.63 -0.35
C ASP A 138 -13.03 9.94 -0.58
N ALA A 139 -11.90 9.86 -1.28
CA ALA A 139 -10.98 10.97 -1.54
C ALA A 139 -10.72 11.88 -0.31
N VAL A 140 -10.48 11.29 0.87
CA VAL A 140 -10.33 12.02 2.13
C VAL A 140 -9.19 13.06 2.09
N CYS A 141 -8.01 12.72 1.55
CA CYS A 141 -6.87 13.66 1.48
C CYS A 141 -7.17 14.85 0.54
N PRO A 142 -7.61 14.63 -0.72
CA PRO A 142 -7.98 15.75 -1.60
C PRO A 142 -9.09 16.64 -1.04
N SER A 143 -10.04 16.06 -0.30
CA SER A 143 -11.10 16.83 0.37
C SER A 143 -10.54 17.75 1.46
N ALA A 144 -9.44 17.35 2.10
CA ALA A 144 -8.66 18.18 3.03
C ALA A 144 -7.60 19.07 2.33
N ARG A 145 -7.66 19.21 1.00
CA ARG A 145 -6.68 19.95 0.17
C ARG A 145 -5.24 19.40 0.23
N MET A 146 -5.10 18.12 0.56
CA MET A 146 -3.83 17.38 0.55
C MET A 146 -3.78 16.44 -0.65
N GLY A 147 -2.61 16.34 -1.30
CA GLY A 147 -2.40 15.38 -2.39
C GLY A 147 -2.58 13.94 -1.91
N CYS A 148 -3.14 13.07 -2.75
CA CYS A 148 -3.13 11.64 -2.47
C CYS A 148 -1.66 11.15 -2.46
N GLN A 149 -1.31 10.34 -1.46
CA GLN A 149 0.03 9.77 -1.26
C GLN A 149 0.11 8.27 -1.59
N GLY A 150 -0.99 7.65 -1.99
CA GLY A 150 -0.96 6.28 -2.51
C GLY A 150 -1.10 5.14 -1.51
N CYS A 151 -1.61 5.39 -0.30
CA CYS A 151 -1.78 4.34 0.73
C CYS A 151 -2.72 3.16 0.37
N ARG A 152 -3.44 3.23 -0.75
CA ARG A 152 -4.32 2.16 -1.24
C ARG A 152 -3.68 1.29 -2.34
N GLY A 153 -2.46 1.60 -2.74
CA GLY A 153 -1.77 0.89 -3.82
C GLY A 153 -2.16 1.36 -5.22
N LEU A 154 -1.39 0.87 -6.20
CA LEU A 154 -1.66 1.13 -7.61
C LEU A 154 -2.96 0.47 -8.03
N ARG A 155 -3.75 1.19 -8.81
CA ARG A 155 -4.92 0.58 -9.46
C ARG A 155 -4.45 -0.31 -10.64
N PRO A 156 -5.15 -1.41 -10.97
CA PRO A 156 -4.72 -2.35 -12.01
C PRO A 156 -4.37 -1.71 -13.36
N THR A 157 -5.20 -0.78 -13.86
CA THR A 157 -4.96 -0.05 -15.12
C THR A 157 -4.34 1.34 -14.91
N GLY A 158 -3.66 1.57 -13.79
CA GLY A 158 -2.97 2.83 -13.48
C GLY A 158 -1.74 3.04 -14.37
N ASN A 159 -1.65 4.19 -15.04
CA ASN A 159 -0.50 4.52 -15.89
C ASN A 159 0.56 5.30 -15.09
N VAL A 160 1.44 4.56 -14.41
CA VAL A 160 2.50 5.13 -13.56
C VAL A 160 3.48 5.99 -14.37
N LYS A 161 3.89 5.52 -15.55
CA LYS A 161 4.84 6.25 -16.42
C LYS A 161 4.31 7.62 -16.82
N ALA A 162 3.06 7.69 -17.29
CA ALA A 162 2.44 8.96 -17.66
C ALA A 162 2.28 9.88 -16.44
N MET A 163 1.94 9.32 -15.28
CA MET A 163 1.82 10.09 -14.04
C MET A 163 3.17 10.63 -13.58
N ARG A 164 4.22 9.82 -13.55
CA ARG A 164 5.58 10.25 -13.22
C ARG A 164 6.02 11.40 -14.14
N MET A 165 5.78 11.28 -15.45
CA MET A 165 6.07 12.36 -16.42
C MET A 165 5.28 13.65 -16.15
N ALA A 166 3.99 13.54 -15.79
CA ALA A 166 3.16 14.71 -15.48
C ALA A 166 3.59 15.41 -14.19
N LEU A 167 3.99 14.65 -13.17
CA LEU A 167 4.39 15.18 -11.85
C LEU A 167 5.75 15.91 -11.90
N LYS A 168 6.63 15.61 -12.86
CA LYS A 168 7.92 16.31 -13.06
C LYS A 168 7.81 17.83 -13.22
N GLN A 169 6.63 18.34 -13.58
CA GLN A 169 6.42 19.79 -13.73
C GLN A 169 6.38 20.55 -12.40
N PHE A 170 6.17 19.85 -11.28
CA PHE A 170 5.96 20.47 -9.96
C PHE A 170 6.42 19.59 -8.79
N MET A 171 7.24 18.57 -9.05
CA MET A 171 7.85 17.67 -8.06
C MET A 171 9.19 17.15 -8.60
N THR A 172 10.20 17.00 -7.76
CA THR A 172 11.47 16.36 -8.14
C THR A 172 11.35 14.84 -8.17
N ASP A 173 12.28 14.16 -8.85
CA ASP A 173 12.32 12.70 -8.83
C ASP A 173 12.57 12.17 -7.39
N GLU A 174 13.38 12.86 -6.58
CA GLU A 174 13.59 12.51 -5.16
C GLU A 174 12.32 12.65 -4.32
N GLU A 175 11.57 13.75 -4.49
CA GLU A 175 10.28 13.94 -3.81
C GLU A 175 9.25 12.88 -4.22
N PHE A 176 9.27 12.44 -5.49
CA PHE A 176 8.42 11.36 -5.95
C PHE A 176 8.76 10.06 -5.22
N GLU A 177 10.05 9.67 -5.19
CA GLU A 177 10.48 8.45 -4.50
C GLU A 177 10.11 8.52 -3.01
N ASN A 178 10.43 9.62 -2.33
CA ASN A 178 10.08 9.82 -0.92
C ASN A 178 8.59 9.63 -0.64
N VAL A 179 7.69 10.07 -1.52
CA VAL A 179 6.24 9.85 -1.35
C VAL A 179 5.86 8.39 -1.58
N THR A 180 6.46 7.72 -2.56
CA THR A 180 6.19 6.31 -2.84
C THR A 180 6.67 5.38 -1.73
N GLU A 181 7.71 5.76 -1.00
CA GLU A 181 8.26 4.98 0.11
C GLU A 181 7.34 4.96 1.34
N ILE A 182 6.52 6.00 1.56
CA ILE A 182 5.72 6.17 2.78
C ILE A 182 4.82 4.95 3.08
N TYR A 183 4.27 4.35 2.04
CA TYR A 183 3.32 3.24 2.16
C TYR A 183 3.75 1.99 1.38
N GLY A 184 5.04 1.89 1.04
CA GLY A 184 5.62 0.81 0.23
C GLY A 184 5.07 0.74 -1.20
N LEU A 185 4.59 1.87 -1.75
CA LEU A 185 4.14 1.95 -3.14
C LEU A 185 5.33 1.83 -4.13
N ARG A 186 6.55 2.09 -3.66
CA ARG A 186 7.75 2.04 -4.47
C ARG A 186 7.99 0.65 -5.07
N ASP A 187 7.82 -0.40 -4.29
CA ASP A 187 8.03 -1.80 -4.72
C ASP A 187 7.04 -2.17 -5.84
N ASP A 188 5.76 -1.84 -5.65
CA ASP A 188 4.70 -2.00 -6.67
C ASP A 188 5.03 -1.30 -8.00
N ILE A 189 5.59 -0.08 -7.92
CA ILE A 189 5.97 0.71 -9.09
C ILE A 189 7.15 0.05 -9.80
N GLU A 190 8.20 -0.31 -9.06
CA GLU A 190 9.40 -0.96 -9.61
C GLU A 190 9.04 -2.30 -10.29
N ASP A 191 8.16 -3.09 -9.68
CA ASP A 191 7.71 -4.36 -10.24
C ASP A 191 6.85 -4.17 -11.50
N ARG A 192 5.98 -3.16 -11.54
CA ARG A 192 5.24 -2.82 -12.76
C ARG A 192 6.18 -2.41 -13.89
N GLU A 193 7.18 -1.57 -13.61
CA GLU A 193 8.16 -1.14 -14.59
C GLU A 193 9.04 -2.30 -15.11
N ARG A 194 9.31 -3.32 -14.28
CA ARG A 194 10.00 -4.54 -14.71
C ARG A 194 9.12 -5.40 -15.62
N GLN A 195 7.82 -5.46 -15.37
CA GLN A 195 6.86 -6.20 -16.21
C GLN A 195 6.67 -5.53 -17.57
N ASP A 196 6.56 -4.21 -17.64
CA ASP A 196 6.38 -3.45 -18.89
C ASP A 196 7.59 -3.51 -19.84
N LYS A 197 8.76 -3.95 -19.34
CA LYS A 197 10.01 -4.13 -20.13
C LYS A 197 10.17 -5.54 -20.72
N LYS A 198 9.37 -6.51 -20.30
CA LYS A 198 9.38 -7.89 -20.80
C LYS A 198 8.39 -8.08 -21.94
#